data_AF-A0AAV8VM68-F1
#
_entry.id   AF-A0AAV8VM68-F1
#
_cell.length_a   1.000
_cell.length_b   1.000
_cell.length_c   1.000
_cell.angle_alpha   90.00
_cell.angle_beta   90.00
_cell.angle_gamma   90.00
#
_symmetry.space_group_name_H-M   'P 1'
#
loop_
_entity.id
_entity.type
_entity.pdbx_description
1 polymer ?
#
loop_
_entity_poly.entity_id
_entity_poly.type
_entity_poly.pdbx_seq_one_letter_code
_entity_poly.pdbx_strand_id
1 'polypeptide(L)'
;MVNLAYPTAPAEVIEQLSVSSFIEGLRDPEIGQLVRLARHKPDISEALAQALEIEAAKQAFRGTSKIRQVKTYQYQDRERKMQRSSKNLVDPIKDVLEKFTDGQNSEDSTTNKRRPIRCWTCGVEGHVRSRCPQYPAEQNQGNAN
;
A
#
# COMPACT_ATOMS: atom_id res chain seq x y z
N MET A 1 35.79 -11.20 -7.56
CA MET A 1 35.97 -10.22 -6.47
C MET A 1 36.88 -10.78 -5.39
N VAL A 2 36.54 -11.93 -4.78
CA VAL A 2 37.33 -12.53 -3.68
C VAL A 2 38.77 -12.90 -4.07
N ASN A 3 38.98 -13.58 -5.20
CA ASN A 3 40.32 -13.99 -5.65
C ASN A 3 41.27 -12.80 -5.91
N LEU A 4 40.72 -11.62 -6.19
CA LEU A 4 41.50 -10.40 -6.42
C LEU A 4 41.81 -9.67 -5.11
N ALA A 5 40.91 -9.77 -4.12
CA ALA A 5 41.07 -9.14 -2.82
C ALA A 5 42.09 -9.88 -1.92
N TYR A 6 42.20 -11.20 -2.06
CA TYR A 6 43.08 -12.04 -1.24
C TYR A 6 43.97 -12.95 -2.09
N PRO A 7 44.97 -12.39 -2.81
CA PRO A 7 45.82 -13.15 -3.72
C PRO A 7 46.81 -14.10 -3.02
N THR A 8 47.11 -13.88 -1.73
CA THR A 8 48.04 -14.70 -0.94
C THR A 8 47.33 -15.73 -0.06
N ALA A 9 46.00 -15.72 -0.02
CA ALA A 9 45.22 -16.64 0.82
C ALA A 9 45.22 -18.06 0.22
N PRO A 10 45.11 -19.10 1.07
CA PRO A 10 44.97 -20.47 0.60
C PRO A 10 43.64 -20.65 -0.15
N ALA A 11 43.62 -21.55 -1.14
CA ALA A 11 42.48 -21.76 -2.02
C ALA A 11 41.19 -22.08 -1.26
N GLU A 12 41.26 -22.91 -0.21
CA GLU A 12 40.11 -23.27 0.62
C GLU A 12 39.44 -22.05 1.26
N VAL A 13 40.23 -21.09 1.75
CA VAL A 13 39.69 -19.86 2.39
C VAL A 13 39.06 -18.95 1.34
N ILE A 14 39.66 -18.86 0.16
CA ILE A 14 39.12 -18.11 -0.97
C ILE A 14 37.77 -18.69 -1.40
N GLU A 15 37.67 -20.02 -1.48
CA GLU A 15 36.44 -20.72 -1.83
C GLU A 15 35.34 -20.49 -0.79
N GLN A 16 35.65 -20.65 0.50
CA GLN A 16 34.71 -20.34 1.58
C GLN A 16 34.20 -18.88 1.52
N LEU A 17 35.10 -17.92 1.33
CA LEU A 17 34.74 -16.51 1.17
C LEU A 17 33.91 -16.26 -0.09
N SER A 18 34.20 -17.00 -1.16
CA SER A 18 33.44 -16.92 -2.42
C SER A 18 32.00 -17.39 -2.23
N VAL A 19 31.80 -18.48 -1.49
CA VAL A 19 30.50 -19.04 -1.14
C VAL A 19 29.75 -18.09 -0.20
N SER A 20 30.38 -17.56 0.85
CA SER A 20 29.72 -16.64 1.78
C SER A 20 29.29 -15.35 1.08
N SER A 21 30.16 -14.78 0.24
CA SER A 21 29.85 -13.59 -0.56
C SER A 21 28.75 -13.85 -1.58
N PHE A 22 28.72 -15.04 -2.20
CA PHE A 22 27.65 -15.45 -3.09
C PHE A 22 26.29 -15.49 -2.36
N ILE A 23 26.23 -16.14 -1.19
CA ILE A 23 25.01 -16.26 -0.40
C ILE A 23 24.50 -14.88 0.07
N GLU A 24 25.41 -14.00 0.47
CA GLU A 24 25.07 -12.62 0.86
C GLU A 24 24.57 -11.78 -0.32
N GLY A 25 25.04 -12.08 -1.53
CA GLY A 25 24.63 -11.41 -2.76
C GLY A 25 23.32 -11.91 -3.38
N LEU A 26 22.68 -12.95 -2.81
CA LEU A 26 21.42 -13.48 -3.33
C LEU A 26 20.28 -12.47 -3.16
N ARG A 27 19.48 -12.30 -4.23
CA ARG A 27 18.36 -11.35 -4.26
C ARG A 27 17.26 -11.69 -3.25
N ASP A 28 17.01 -12.98 -3.05
CA ASP A 28 15.97 -13.48 -2.16
C ASP A 28 16.60 -13.97 -0.85
N PRO A 29 16.32 -13.31 0.30
CA PRO A 29 16.92 -13.67 1.58
C PRO A 29 16.48 -15.06 2.05
N GLU A 30 15.29 -15.53 1.65
CA GLU A 30 14.81 -16.86 2.00
C GLU A 30 15.63 -17.93 1.29
N ILE A 31 15.95 -17.74 0.01
CA ILE A 31 16.79 -18.67 -0.75
C ILE A 31 18.19 -18.72 -0.13
N GLY A 32 18.78 -17.56 0.21
CA GLY A 32 20.08 -17.52 0.87
C GLY A 32 20.09 -18.23 2.22
N GLN A 33 19.02 -18.10 3.02
CA GLN A 33 18.90 -18.81 4.28
C GLN A 33 18.75 -20.32 4.09
N LEU A 34 17.99 -20.77 3.10
CA LEU A 34 17.84 -22.18 2.78
C LEU A 34 19.16 -22.81 2.30
N VAL A 35 19.91 -22.12 1.45
CA VAL A 35 21.24 -22.56 0.99
C VAL A 35 22.21 -22.68 2.17
N ARG A 36 22.18 -21.75 3.14
CA ARG A 36 22.98 -21.86 4.39
C ARG A 36 22.63 -23.10 5.21
N LEU A 37 21.35 -23.47 5.25
CA LEU A 37 20.89 -24.65 6.00
C LEU A 37 21.19 -25.96 5.28
N ALA A 38 21.32 -25.94 3.95
CA ALA A 38 21.51 -27.13 3.12
C ALA A 38 22.88 -27.82 3.26
N ARG A 39 23.81 -27.28 4.07
CA ARG A 39 25.15 -27.85 4.32
C ARG A 39 25.90 -28.21 3.02
N HIS A 40 25.98 -27.27 2.10
CA HIS A 40 26.82 -27.39 0.91
C HIS A 40 28.29 -27.59 1.29
N LYS A 41 29.02 -28.31 0.44
CA LYS A 41 30.49 -28.26 0.45
C LYS A 41 30.96 -26.83 0.19
N PRO A 42 32.19 -26.46 0.58
CA PRO A 42 32.75 -25.13 0.32
C PRO A 42 33.01 -24.84 -1.18
N ASP A 43 32.27 -25.47 -2.09
CA ASP A 43 32.36 -25.25 -3.53
C ASP A 43 31.28 -24.25 -3.97
N ILE A 44 31.70 -23.18 -4.65
CA ILE A 44 30.76 -22.18 -5.17
C ILE A 44 29.78 -22.77 -6.19
N SER A 45 30.22 -23.76 -6.97
CA SER A 45 29.38 -24.47 -7.94
C SER A 45 28.27 -25.27 -7.27
N GLU A 46 28.55 -25.91 -6.13
CA GLU A 46 27.55 -26.67 -5.38
C GLU A 46 26.53 -25.72 -4.74
N ALA A 47 26.99 -24.62 -4.13
CA ALA A 47 26.11 -23.59 -3.57
C ALA A 47 25.19 -22.97 -4.66
N LEU A 48 25.71 -22.74 -5.86
CA LEU A 48 24.94 -22.27 -7.01
C LEU A 48 23.88 -23.28 -7.45
N ALA A 49 24.24 -24.56 -7.56
CA ALA A 49 23.30 -25.61 -7.96
C ALA A 49 22.14 -25.74 -6.96
N GLN A 50 22.44 -25.71 -5.66
CA GLN A 50 21.42 -25.74 -4.61
C GLN A 50 20.52 -24.51 -4.62
N ALA A 51 21.09 -23.31 -4.81
CA ALA A 51 20.31 -22.09 -4.90
C ALA A 51 19.31 -22.13 -6.06
N LEU A 52 19.75 -22.64 -7.23
CA LEU A 52 18.89 -22.83 -8.40
C LEU A 52 17.79 -23.86 -8.14
N GLU A 53 18.11 -24.98 -7.48
CA GLU A 53 17.12 -26.00 -7.13
C GLU A 53 16.04 -25.44 -6.20
N ILE A 54 16.44 -24.69 -5.17
CA ILE A 54 15.53 -24.02 -4.24
C ILE A 54 14.68 -22.98 -4.95
N GLU A 55 15.27 -22.18 -5.85
CA GLU A 55 14.54 -21.18 -6.63
C GLU A 55 13.51 -21.84 -7.56
N ALA A 56 13.92 -22.89 -8.28
CA ALA A 56 13.05 -23.64 -9.16
C ALA A 56 11.90 -24.31 -8.39
N ALA A 57 12.20 -24.92 -7.25
CA ALA A 57 11.19 -25.47 -6.35
C ALA A 57 10.22 -24.37 -5.90
N LYS A 58 10.74 -23.26 -5.36
CA LYS A 58 9.93 -22.11 -4.93
C LYS A 58 9.03 -21.62 -6.07
N GLN A 59 9.57 -21.48 -7.28
CA GLN A 59 8.84 -21.07 -8.49
C GLN A 59 7.70 -22.03 -8.84
N ALA A 60 7.94 -23.34 -8.77
CA ALA A 60 6.92 -24.36 -8.99
C ALA A 60 5.81 -24.33 -7.93
N PHE A 61 6.15 -24.00 -6.68
CA PHE A 61 5.19 -23.90 -5.57
C PHE A 61 4.45 -22.55 -5.47
N ARG A 62 4.82 -21.53 -6.27
CA ARG A 62 4.16 -20.20 -6.25
C ARG A 62 2.65 -20.27 -6.53
N GLY A 63 2.16 -21.31 -7.20
CA GLY A 63 0.74 -21.50 -7.52
C GLY A 63 0.00 -22.57 -6.71
N THR A 64 0.71 -23.47 -6.02
CA THR A 64 0.11 -24.69 -5.43
C THR A 64 -0.10 -24.61 -3.92
N SER A 65 0.46 -23.59 -3.27
CA SER A 65 0.51 -23.50 -1.81
C SER A 65 -0.53 -22.53 -1.26
N LYS A 66 -1.81 -22.95 -1.20
CA LYS A 66 -2.78 -22.33 -0.28
C LYS A 66 -2.48 -22.81 1.15
N ILE A 67 -1.31 -22.46 1.67
CA ILE A 67 -0.97 -22.73 3.07
C ILE A 67 -1.79 -21.75 3.92
N ARG A 68 -2.53 -22.27 4.91
CA ARG A 68 -3.15 -21.43 5.95
C ARG A 68 -2.01 -20.71 6.67
N GLN A 69 -1.79 -19.45 6.32
CA GLN A 69 -0.83 -18.60 7.01
C GLN A 69 -1.26 -18.49 8.48
N VAL A 70 -0.51 -19.12 9.37
CA VAL A 70 -0.60 -18.84 10.80
C VAL A 70 0.02 -17.46 10.98
N LYS A 71 -0.80 -16.47 11.32
CA LYS A 71 -0.32 -15.13 11.64
C LYS A 71 0.53 -15.20 12.91
N THR A 72 1.84 -15.32 12.75
CA THR A 72 2.75 -15.02 13.84
C THR A 72 2.74 -13.50 14.01
N TYR A 73 2.30 -13.01 15.16
CA TYR A 73 2.31 -11.60 15.51
C TYR A 73 3.76 -11.09 15.52
N GLN A 74 4.24 -10.60 14.38
CA GLN A 74 5.56 -9.98 14.27
C GLN A 74 5.38 -8.50 13.95
N TYR A 75 5.71 -7.69 14.95
CA TYR A 75 6.09 -6.27 15.04
C TYR A 75 5.87 -5.31 13.84
N GLN A 76 6.04 -5.72 12.58
CA GLN A 76 5.87 -4.87 11.39
C GLN A 76 4.42 -4.48 11.09
N ASP A 77 3.44 -5.24 11.57
CA ASP A 77 2.02 -4.92 11.37
C ASP A 77 1.58 -3.72 12.24
N ARG A 78 2.31 -3.43 13.33
CA ARG A 78 2.13 -2.18 14.10
C ARG A 78 2.61 -0.97 13.31
N GLU A 79 3.77 -1.01 12.67
CA GLU A 79 4.23 0.11 11.84
C GLU A 79 3.32 0.38 10.66
N ARG A 80 2.85 -0.66 9.96
CA ARG A 80 1.94 -0.47 8.81
C ARG A 80 0.56 0.02 9.22
N LYS A 81 0.00 -0.46 10.34
CA LYS A 81 -1.26 0.08 10.89
C LYS A 81 -1.08 1.48 11.48
N MET A 82 0.02 1.74 12.18
CA MET A 82 0.34 3.05 12.75
C MET A 82 0.62 4.08 11.65
N GLN A 83 1.34 3.72 10.58
CA GLN A 83 1.52 4.58 9.40
C GLN A 83 0.22 4.77 8.63
N ARG A 84 -0.63 3.75 8.49
CA ARG A 84 -1.95 3.93 7.86
C ARG A 84 -2.85 4.85 8.70
N SER A 85 -2.87 4.66 10.02
CA SER A 85 -3.65 5.51 10.93
C SER A 85 -3.09 6.93 11.00
N SER A 86 -1.76 7.09 10.94
CA SER A 86 -1.08 8.38 10.86
C SER A 86 -1.38 9.07 9.54
N LYS A 87 -1.24 8.40 8.40
CA LYS A 87 -1.62 8.90 7.06
C LYS A 87 -3.07 9.35 7.00
N ASN A 88 -4.00 8.53 7.48
CA ASN A 88 -5.42 8.90 7.53
C ASN A 88 -5.71 10.13 8.40
N LEU A 89 -4.87 10.45 9.38
CA LEU A 89 -4.99 11.66 10.20
C LEU A 89 -4.29 12.87 9.57
N VAL A 90 -3.12 12.67 8.94
CA VAL A 90 -2.35 13.77 8.34
C VAL A 90 -2.88 14.19 6.97
N ASP A 91 -3.47 13.29 6.19
CA ASP A 91 -3.93 13.60 4.82
C ASP A 91 -5.09 14.61 4.81
N PRO A 92 -6.12 14.52 5.69
CA PRO A 92 -7.14 15.56 5.80
C PRO A 92 -6.60 16.90 6.33
N ILE A 93 -5.62 16.85 7.25
CA ILE A 93 -4.98 18.06 7.79
C ILE A 93 -4.16 18.77 6.71
N LYS A 94 -3.47 18.01 5.85
CA LYS A 94 -2.74 18.53 4.69
C LYS A 94 -3.68 19.13 3.65
N ASP A 95 -4.77 18.44 3.29
CA ASP A 95 -5.77 18.94 2.34
C ASP A 95 -6.44 20.24 2.83
N VAL A 96 -6.66 20.36 4.15
CA VAL A 96 -7.15 21.60 4.75
C VAL A 96 -6.08 22.70 4.76
N LEU A 97 -4.83 22.37 5.09
CA LEU A 97 -3.72 23.32 5.10
C LEU A 97 -3.43 23.86 3.69
N GLU A 98 -3.44 23.01 2.66
CA GLU A 98 -3.30 23.39 1.26
C GLU A 98 -4.41 24.36 0.81
N LYS A 99 -5.67 24.09 1.20
CA LYS A 99 -6.80 25.01 0.95
C LYS A 99 -6.67 26.35 1.68
N PHE A 100 -6.00 26.39 2.83
CA PHE A 100 -5.74 27.63 3.55
C PHE A 100 -4.54 28.41 2.99
N THR A 101 -3.53 27.73 2.45
CA THR A 101 -2.37 28.40 1.82
C THR A 101 -2.67 28.88 0.41
N ASP A 102 -3.51 28.17 -0.34
CA ASP A 102 -3.97 28.59 -1.67
C ASP A 102 -5.02 29.72 -1.59
N GLY A 103 -5.60 29.95 -0.41
CA GLY A 103 -6.61 30.98 -0.16
C GLY A 103 -6.09 32.39 0.14
N GLN A 104 -4.77 32.62 0.24
CA GLN A 104 -4.21 33.96 0.50
C GLN A 104 -3.76 34.74 -0.75
N ASN A 105 -3.84 34.16 -1.96
CA ASN A 105 -3.45 34.83 -3.20
C ASN A 105 -4.53 34.75 -4.31
N SER A 106 -5.82 34.86 -3.97
CA SER A 106 -6.84 35.10 -4.99
C SER A 106 -8.02 35.89 -4.43
N GLU A 107 -7.95 37.21 -4.60
CA GLU A 107 -9.15 37.95 -4.96
C GLU A 107 -9.77 37.28 -6.21
N ASP A 108 -11.10 37.35 -6.28
CA ASP A 108 -11.95 36.95 -7.42
C ASP A 108 -12.41 35.50 -7.60
N SER A 109 -13.70 35.33 -7.28
CA SER A 109 -14.71 34.74 -8.17
C SER A 109 -14.72 33.21 -8.38
N THR A 110 -15.28 32.48 -7.41
CA THR A 110 -15.91 31.17 -7.71
C THR A 110 -17.39 31.20 -7.38
N THR A 111 -18.14 31.57 -8.41
CA THR A 111 -19.61 31.55 -8.45
C THR A 111 -20.14 30.15 -8.15
N ASN A 112 -20.59 29.92 -6.92
CA ASN A 112 -21.43 28.79 -6.58
C ASN A 112 -22.82 29.05 -7.22
N LYS A 113 -22.95 28.79 -8.53
CA LYS A 113 -24.21 28.85 -9.29
C LYS A 113 -25.13 27.72 -8.84
N ARG A 114 -25.59 27.76 -7.60
CA ARG A 114 -26.81 27.04 -7.21
C ARG A 114 -27.94 27.70 -7.97
N ARG A 115 -28.56 26.95 -8.90
CA ARG A 115 -29.72 27.44 -9.64
C ARG A 115 -30.76 27.91 -8.62
N PRO A 116 -31.37 29.10 -8.80
CA PRO A 116 -32.37 29.60 -7.86
C PRO A 116 -33.52 28.60 -7.74
N ILE A 117 -33.91 28.31 -6.51
CA ILE A 117 -34.93 27.30 -6.21
C ILE A 117 -36.27 27.76 -6.79
N ARG A 118 -36.82 27.00 -7.74
CA ARG A 118 -38.05 27.34 -8.47
C ARG A 118 -39.20 26.46 -8.02
N CYS A 119 -40.37 27.06 -7.80
CA CYS A 119 -41.56 26.33 -7.41
C CYS A 119 -42.07 25.46 -8.57
N TRP A 120 -42.29 24.16 -8.32
CA TRP A 120 -42.84 23.23 -9.31
C TRP A 120 -44.33 23.44 -9.61
N THR A 121 -45.03 24.32 -8.88
CA THR A 121 -46.46 24.59 -9.05
C THR A 121 -46.71 25.91 -9.79
N CYS A 122 -46.08 27.01 -9.36
CA CYS A 122 -46.29 28.34 -9.96
C CYS A 122 -45.09 28.84 -10.80
N GLY A 123 -43.97 28.12 -10.80
CA GLY A 123 -42.79 28.50 -11.57
C GLY A 123 -42.01 29.71 -11.03
N VAL A 124 -42.43 30.32 -9.92
CA VAL A 124 -41.74 31.47 -9.30
C VAL A 124 -40.54 30.99 -8.47
N GLU A 125 -39.46 31.77 -8.48
CA GLU A 125 -38.24 31.49 -7.71
C GLU A 125 -38.38 31.93 -6.24
N GLY A 126 -37.73 31.23 -5.32
CA GLY A 126 -37.71 31.56 -3.89
C GLY A 126 -38.48 30.60 -2.97
N HIS A 127 -39.25 29.66 -3.52
CA HIS A 127 -39.94 28.63 -2.72
C HIS A 127 -40.14 27.32 -3.50
N VAL A 128 -40.41 26.24 -2.76
CA VAL A 128 -40.78 24.92 -3.30
C VAL A 128 -42.30 24.71 -3.19
N ARG A 129 -42.85 23.70 -3.88
CA ARG A 129 -44.30 23.39 -3.91
C ARG A 129 -44.98 23.43 -2.54
N SER A 130 -44.34 22.92 -1.49
CA SER A 130 -44.90 22.88 -0.12
C SER A 130 -45.11 24.25 0.53
N ARG A 131 -44.51 25.31 0.00
CA ARG A 131 -44.64 26.69 0.48
C ARG A 131 -45.20 27.62 -0.59
N CYS A 132 -45.87 27.07 -1.61
CA CYS A 132 -46.46 27.86 -2.67
C CYS A 132 -47.76 28.53 -2.17
N PRO A 133 -47.91 29.87 -2.29
CA PRO A 133 -49.13 30.58 -1.91
C PRO A 133 -50.37 30.14 -2.71
N GLN A 134 -50.15 29.56 -3.88
CA GLN A 134 -51.18 29.01 -4.77
C GLN A 134 -51.42 27.50 -4.53
N TYR A 135 -50.77 26.90 -3.52
CA TYR A 135 -51.01 25.50 -3.17
C TYR A 135 -52.32 25.40 -2.38
N PRO A 136 -53.33 24.64 -2.85
CA PRO A 136 -54.59 24.52 -2.12
C PRO A 136 -54.34 23.88 -0.75
N ALA A 137 -54.78 24.56 0.31
CA ALA A 137 -54.51 24.22 1.71
C ALA A 137 -55.26 22.96 2.22
N GLU A 138 -55.98 22.22 1.37
CA GLU A 138 -56.94 21.21 1.79
C GLU A 138 -56.48 19.74 1.71
N GLN A 139 -55.20 19.46 1.45
CA GLN A 139 -54.71 18.06 1.46
C GLN A 139 -53.72 17.74 2.58
N ASN A 140 -53.63 18.61 3.60
CA ASN A 140 -52.77 18.38 4.77
C ASN A 140 -53.57 17.95 6.01
N GLN A 141 -54.57 17.08 5.83
CA GLN A 141 -55.14 16.26 6.90
C GLN A 141 -55.38 14.85 6.37
N GLY A 142 -54.55 13.91 6.81
CA GLY A 142 -54.69 12.50 6.49
C GLY A 142 -53.36 11.77 6.50
N ASN A 143 -52.76 11.66 7.69
CA ASN A 143 -52.01 10.49 8.17
C ASN A 143 -51.38 10.82 9.53
N ALA A 144 -52.24 10.84 10.56
CA ALA A 144 -51.81 10.58 11.93
C ALA A 144 -52.15 9.10 12.22
N ASN A 145 -51.14 8.33 12.65
CA ASN A 145 -51.35 7.08 13.40
C ASN A 145 -52.06 7.37 14.72
#